data_AF-A0A208YAL4-F1
#
_entry.id   AF-A0A208YAL4-F1
#
_cell.length_a   1.000
_cell.length_b   1.000
_cell.length_c   1.000
_cell.angle_alpha   90.00
_cell.angle_beta   90.00
_cell.angle_gamma   90.00
#
_symmetry.space_group_name_H-M   'P 1'
#
loop_
_entity.id
_entity.type
_entity.pdbx_description
1 polymer ?
#
loop_
_entity_poly.entity_id
_entity_poly.type
_entity_poly.pdbx_seq_one_letter_code
_entity_poly.pdbx_strand_id
1 'polypeptide(L)'
;MTAALAFDTLQYSKRLQQAGVAAPVADAQAEALAQVLTTGMDALATRADLEKVTLATRADLEKVTLATRADLERVSLAARTDLERVETSLKGDIHALENRLISTEGQLRSEFRSELRLLEQRMTIKLGSMLVVAVGVMAVLDKLL
;
A
#
# COMPACT_ATOMS: atom_id res chain seq x y z
N MET A 1 -47.78 -3.03 17.56
CA MET A 1 -48.73 -3.81 18.37
C MET A 1 -47.95 -4.88 19.10
N THR A 2 -47.59 -4.62 20.36
CA THR A 2 -47.04 -5.62 21.27
C THR A 2 -48.15 -6.65 21.47
N ALA A 3 -48.00 -7.85 20.92
CA ALA A 3 -48.84 -8.95 21.35
C ALA A 3 -48.40 -9.29 22.78
N ALA A 4 -48.97 -8.57 23.74
CA ALA A 4 -48.85 -8.95 25.14
C ALA A 4 -49.47 -10.35 25.24
N LEU A 5 -48.64 -11.35 25.50
CA LEU A 5 -49.13 -12.61 26.04
C LEU A 5 -49.81 -12.26 27.36
N ALA A 6 -51.10 -12.00 27.32
CA ALA A 6 -51.87 -11.65 28.49
C ALA A 6 -51.94 -12.90 29.38
N PHE A 7 -51.19 -12.89 30.48
CA PHE A 7 -51.30 -13.91 31.50
C PHE A 7 -52.57 -13.65 32.31
N ASP A 8 -53.58 -14.50 32.16
CA ASP A 8 -54.85 -14.41 32.91
C ASP A 8 -54.66 -14.98 34.32
N THR A 9 -54.33 -14.09 35.25
CA THR A 9 -54.12 -14.40 36.67
C THR A 9 -55.35 -15.05 37.31
N LEU A 10 -56.57 -14.64 36.92
CA LEU A 10 -57.81 -15.14 37.50
C LEU A 10 -58.12 -16.56 37.01
N GLN A 11 -57.94 -16.81 35.71
CA GLN A 11 -58.10 -18.15 35.14
C GLN A 11 -57.05 -19.12 35.70
N TYR A 12 -55.81 -18.67 35.90
CA TYR A 12 -54.74 -19.47 36.49
C TYR A 12 -55.03 -19.83 37.96
N SER A 13 -55.44 -18.86 38.79
CA SER A 13 -55.85 -19.12 40.18
C SER A 13 -57.01 -20.12 40.24
N LYS A 14 -58.06 -19.94 39.43
CA LYS A 14 -59.20 -20.87 39.39
C LYS A 14 -58.79 -22.30 39.05
N ARG A 15 -57.83 -22.48 38.14
CA ARG A 15 -57.28 -23.81 37.82
C ARG A 15 -56.52 -24.43 38.99
N LEU A 16 -55.75 -23.65 39.74
CA LEU A 16 -55.06 -24.13 40.95
C LEU A 16 -56.05 -24.54 42.04
N GLN A 17 -57.12 -23.76 42.24
CA GLN A 17 -58.17 -24.09 43.20
C GLN A 17 -58.91 -25.39 42.83
N GLN A 18 -59.22 -25.58 41.53
CA GLN A 18 -59.81 -26.83 41.02
C GLN A 18 -58.88 -28.04 41.18
N ALA A 19 -57.57 -27.82 41.22
CA ALA A 19 -56.56 -28.84 41.49
C ALA A 19 -56.34 -29.10 43.00
N GLY A 20 -57.11 -28.45 43.88
CA GLY A 20 -57.07 -28.68 45.33
C GLY A 20 -56.14 -27.72 46.11
N VAL A 21 -55.59 -26.69 45.47
CA VAL A 21 -54.80 -25.65 46.16
C VAL A 21 -55.74 -24.70 46.91
N ALA A 22 -55.40 -24.34 48.15
CA ALA A 22 -56.18 -23.38 48.92
C ALA A 22 -56.23 -22.02 48.22
N ALA A 23 -57.41 -21.39 48.17
CA ALA A 23 -57.65 -20.10 47.51
C ALA A 23 -56.57 -19.02 47.78
N PRO A 24 -56.18 -18.73 49.05
CA PRO A 24 -55.17 -17.70 49.31
C PRO A 24 -53.78 -18.05 48.76
N VAL A 25 -53.44 -19.33 48.65
CA VAL A 25 -52.16 -19.78 48.07
C VAL A 25 -52.21 -19.75 46.55
N ALA A 26 -53.36 -20.13 45.95
CA ALA A 26 -53.58 -20.07 44.51
C ALA A 26 -53.52 -18.64 43.96
N ASP A 27 -54.13 -17.68 44.68
CA ASP A 27 -54.11 -16.26 44.30
C ASP A 27 -52.69 -15.67 44.41
N ALA A 28 -52.00 -15.91 45.54
CA ALA A 28 -50.64 -15.42 45.74
C ALA A 28 -49.65 -16.00 44.71
N GLN A 29 -49.80 -17.27 44.33
CA GLN A 29 -48.95 -17.88 43.30
C GLN A 29 -49.23 -17.29 41.91
N ALA A 30 -50.50 -17.05 41.58
CA ALA A 30 -50.87 -16.43 40.31
C ALA A 30 -50.30 -15.01 40.19
N GLU A 31 -50.37 -14.21 41.26
CA GLU A 31 -49.78 -12.87 41.30
C GLU A 31 -48.26 -12.89 41.20
N ALA A 32 -47.58 -13.76 41.96
CA ALA A 32 -46.12 -13.88 41.90
C ALA A 32 -45.64 -14.27 40.49
N LEU A 33 -46.34 -15.20 39.83
CA LEU A 33 -46.00 -15.62 38.47
C LEU A 33 -46.27 -14.51 37.46
N ALA A 34 -47.39 -13.79 37.59
CA ALA A 34 -47.72 -12.63 36.76
C ALA A 34 -46.64 -11.56 36.88
N GLN A 35 -46.20 -11.23 38.10
CA GLN A 35 -45.17 -10.24 38.34
C GLN A 35 -43.82 -10.62 37.71
N VAL A 36 -43.41 -11.89 37.82
CA VAL A 36 -42.19 -12.40 37.17
C VAL A 36 -42.30 -12.34 35.65
N LEU A 37 -43.45 -12.71 35.08
CA LEU A 37 -43.68 -12.66 33.64
C LEU A 37 -43.68 -11.22 33.10
N THR A 38 -44.35 -10.28 33.77
CA THR A 38 -44.35 -8.86 33.38
C THR A 38 -42.93 -8.28 33.44
N THR A 39 -42.22 -8.51 34.54
CA THR A 39 -40.83 -8.02 34.69
C THR A 39 -39.90 -8.64 33.64
N GLY A 40 -40.06 -9.92 33.33
CA GLY A 40 -39.28 -10.61 32.32
C GLY A 40 -39.58 -10.12 30.89
N MET A 41 -40.84 -9.78 30.59
CA MET A 41 -41.26 -9.28 29.27
C MET A 41 -40.68 -7.90 28.96
N ASP A 42 -40.53 -7.03 29.97
CA ASP A 42 -39.92 -5.70 29.80
C ASP A 42 -38.43 -5.77 29.41
N ALA A 43 -37.75 -6.88 29.72
CA ALA A 43 -36.36 -7.11 29.35
C ALA A 43 -36.16 -7.75 27.97
N LEU A 44 -37.23 -8.17 27.29
CA LEU A 44 -37.14 -8.83 25.99
C LEU A 44 -36.99 -7.82 24.86
N ALA A 45 -36.03 -8.06 23.97
CA ALA A 45 -35.94 -7.31 22.72
C ALA A 45 -37.19 -7.57 21.86
N THR A 46 -37.82 -6.49 21.42
CA THR A 46 -39.00 -6.53 20.57
C THR A 46 -38.60 -6.57 19.09
N ARG A 47 -39.57 -6.85 18.21
CA ARG A 47 -39.37 -6.72 16.76
C ARG A 47 -38.93 -5.32 16.35
N ALA A 48 -39.42 -4.29 17.04
CA ALA A 48 -39.04 -2.90 16.76
C ALA A 48 -37.57 -2.64 17.10
N ASP A 49 -37.05 -3.24 18.19
CA ASP A 49 -35.63 -3.14 18.54
C ASP A 49 -34.75 -3.80 17.48
N LEU A 50 -35.14 -4.99 17.01
CA LEU A 50 -34.44 -5.70 15.94
C LEU A 50 -34.48 -4.92 14.60
N GLU A 51 -35.61 -4.32 14.25
CA GLU A 51 -35.74 -3.48 13.07
C GLU A 51 -34.83 -2.24 13.15
N LYS A 52 -34.80 -1.59 14.31
CA LYS A 52 -33.91 -0.45 14.57
C LYS A 52 -32.44 -0.84 14.41
N VAL A 53 -32.02 -1.98 14.96
CA VAL A 53 -30.65 -2.48 14.80
C VAL A 53 -30.36 -2.82 13.34
N THR A 54 -31.30 -3.45 12.63
CA THR A 54 -31.13 -3.82 11.21
C THR A 54 -30.98 -2.59 10.31
N LEU A 55 -31.74 -1.53 10.58
CA LEU A 55 -31.61 -0.26 9.85
C LEU A 55 -30.28 0.42 10.15
N ALA A 56 -29.87 0.46 11.43
CA ALA A 56 -28.59 1.04 11.82
C ALA A 56 -27.40 0.30 11.18
N THR A 57 -27.39 -1.03 11.23
CA THR A 57 -26.31 -1.85 10.65
C THR A 57 -26.26 -1.72 9.13
N ARG A 58 -27.42 -1.62 8.46
CA ARG A 58 -27.48 -1.37 7.02
C ARG A 58 -26.90 0.00 6.65
N ALA A 59 -27.25 1.04 7.41
CA ALA A 59 -26.71 2.38 7.20
C ALA A 59 -25.19 2.42 7.43
N ASP A 60 -24.69 1.73 8.44
CA ASP A 60 -23.25 1.66 8.70
C ASP A 60 -22.50 0.86 7.63
N LEU A 61 -23.09 -0.22 7.11
CA LEU A 61 -22.53 -0.98 5.99
C LEU A 61 -22.47 -0.16 4.70
N GLU A 62 -23.47 0.68 4.44
CA GLU A 62 -23.47 1.62 3.32
C GLU A 62 -22.35 2.66 3.46
N LYS A 63 -22.17 3.25 4.66
CA LYS A 63 -21.05 4.17 4.93
C LYS A 63 -19.69 3.51 4.70
N VAL A 64 -19.50 2.28 5.20
CA VAL A 64 -18.24 1.53 4.99
C VAL A 64 -18.02 1.25 3.51
N THR A 65 -19.07 0.89 2.76
CA THR A 65 -18.97 0.65 1.32
C THR A 65 -18.55 1.92 0.56
N LEU A 66 -19.09 3.08 0.92
CA LEU A 66 -18.73 4.35 0.31
C LEU A 66 -17.30 4.77 0.68
N ALA A 67 -16.93 4.64 1.96
CA ALA A 67 -15.57 4.96 2.42
C ALA A 67 -14.51 4.09 1.73
N THR A 68 -14.73 2.78 1.66
CA THR A 68 -13.81 1.83 1.01
C THR A 68 -13.67 2.11 -0.49
N ARG A 69 -14.76 2.47 -1.17
CA ARG A 69 -14.71 2.90 -2.57
C ARG A 69 -13.88 4.16 -2.77
N ALA A 70 -14.08 5.17 -1.92
CA ALA A 70 -13.30 6.41 -1.97
C ALA A 70 -11.81 6.15 -1.69
N ASP A 71 -11.49 5.27 -0.74
CA ASP A 71 -10.11 4.89 -0.45
C ASP A 71 -9.46 4.14 -1.61
N LEU A 72 -10.20 3.25 -2.28
CA LEU A 72 -9.71 2.55 -3.47
C LEU A 72 -9.39 3.52 -4.62
N GLU A 73 -10.26 4.53 -4.84
CA GLU A 73 -10.03 5.57 -5.84
C GLU A 73 -8.78 6.41 -5.50
N ARG A 74 -8.59 6.78 -4.22
CA ARG A 74 -7.39 7.50 -3.77
C ARG A 74 -6.11 6.69 -3.99
N VAL A 75 -6.11 5.41 -3.61
CA VAL A 75 -4.96 4.53 -3.80
C VAL A 75 -4.65 4.35 -5.28
N SER A 76 -5.67 4.19 -6.13
CA SER A 76 -5.47 4.08 -7.58
C SER A 76 -4.83 5.34 -8.18
N LEU A 77 -5.29 6.52 -7.75
CA LEU A 77 -4.74 7.79 -8.22
C LEU A 77 -3.30 8.00 -7.75
N ALA A 78 -3.02 7.74 -6.47
CA ALA A 78 -1.67 7.81 -5.93
C ALA A 78 -0.70 6.87 -6.67
N ALA A 79 -1.11 5.63 -6.92
CA ALA A 79 -0.30 4.66 -7.66
C ALA A 79 0.00 5.13 -9.11
N ARG A 80 -0.95 5.77 -9.78
CA ARG A 80 -0.73 6.36 -11.11
C ARG A 80 0.31 7.49 -11.07
N THR A 81 0.17 8.41 -10.11
CA THR A 81 1.12 9.50 -9.93
C THR A 81 2.53 9.00 -9.60
N ASP A 82 2.64 7.97 -8.76
CA ASP A 82 3.93 7.37 -8.43
C ASP A 82 4.57 6.68 -9.64
N LEU A 83 3.76 6.01 -10.49
CA LEU A 83 4.23 5.42 -11.75
C LEU A 83 4.79 6.49 -12.70
N GLU A 84 4.08 7.61 -12.87
CA GLU A 84 4.53 8.74 -13.70
C GLU A 84 5.83 9.35 -13.16
N ARG A 85 5.97 9.46 -11.82
CA ARG A 85 7.21 9.92 -11.18
C ARG A 85 8.37 8.97 -11.45
N VAL A 86 8.15 7.66 -11.34
CA VAL A 86 9.17 6.66 -11.64
C VAL A 86 9.58 6.71 -13.11
N GLU A 87 8.62 6.82 -14.04
CA GLU A 87 8.91 6.91 -15.48
C GLU A 87 9.76 8.15 -15.81
N THR A 88 9.39 9.31 -15.25
CA THR A 88 10.14 10.55 -15.46
C THR A 88 11.53 10.50 -14.85
N SER A 89 11.68 9.92 -13.66
CA SER A 89 12.99 9.71 -13.02
C SER A 89 13.88 8.81 -13.89
N LEU A 90 13.36 7.66 -14.33
CA LEU A 90 14.14 6.71 -15.14
C LEU A 90 14.56 7.30 -16.49
N LYS A 91 13.69 8.09 -17.15
CA LYS A 91 14.07 8.83 -18.36
C LYS A 91 15.21 9.81 -18.08
N GLY A 92 15.14 10.53 -16.96
CA GLY A 92 16.22 11.41 -16.51
C GLY A 92 17.54 10.66 -16.28
N ASP A 93 17.49 9.53 -15.59
CA ASP A 93 18.65 8.69 -15.30
C ASP A 93 19.28 8.11 -16.58
N ILE A 94 18.46 7.69 -17.55
CA ILE A 94 18.92 7.23 -18.86
C ILE A 94 19.68 8.34 -19.58
N HIS A 95 19.11 9.55 -19.66
CA HIS A 95 19.79 10.68 -20.31
C HIS A 95 21.08 11.08 -19.59
N ALA A 96 21.10 11.02 -18.26
CA ALA A 96 22.32 11.24 -17.49
C ALA A 96 23.39 10.18 -17.81
N LEU A 97 22.99 8.92 -17.95
CA LEU A 97 23.90 7.83 -18.31
C LEU A 97 24.42 7.95 -19.75
N GLU A 98 23.56 8.29 -20.71
CA GLU A 98 23.93 8.56 -22.11
C GLU A 98 24.98 9.67 -22.19
N ASN A 99 24.75 10.79 -21.50
CA ASN A 99 25.69 11.92 -21.47
C ASN A 99 27.03 11.54 -20.84
N ARG A 100 27.00 10.76 -19.76
CA ARG A 100 28.22 10.23 -19.12
C ARG A 100 29.00 9.32 -20.06
N LEU A 101 28.32 8.46 -20.82
CA LEU A 101 28.96 7.58 -21.79
C LEU A 101 29.65 8.39 -22.89
N ILE A 102 28.94 9.35 -23.51
CA ILE A 102 29.49 10.23 -24.55
C ILE A 102 30.71 11.00 -24.03
N SER A 103 30.64 11.55 -22.82
CA SER A 103 31.75 12.25 -22.18
C SER A 103 32.95 11.32 -21.97
N THR A 104 32.72 10.10 -21.49
CA THR A 104 33.78 9.13 -21.21
C THR A 104 34.46 8.68 -22.50
N GLU A 105 33.69 8.40 -23.56
CA GLU A 105 34.25 8.11 -24.89
C GLU A 105 35.06 9.28 -25.46
N GLY A 106 34.59 10.51 -25.26
CA GLY A 106 35.31 11.72 -25.65
C GLY A 106 36.66 11.86 -24.94
N GLN A 107 36.69 11.60 -23.63
CA GLN A 107 37.91 11.61 -22.82
C GLN A 107 38.90 10.54 -23.30
N LEU A 108 38.47 9.29 -23.44
CA LEU A 108 39.27 8.18 -23.95
C LEU A 108 39.89 8.50 -25.33
N ARG A 109 39.10 9.06 -26.25
CA ARG A 109 39.60 9.48 -27.59
C ARG A 109 40.59 10.64 -27.51
N SER A 110 40.47 11.52 -26.53
CA SER A 110 41.40 12.64 -26.33
C SER A 110 42.72 12.14 -25.75
N GLU A 111 42.66 11.30 -24.72
CA GLU A 111 43.81 10.66 -24.10
C GLU A 111 44.62 9.86 -25.12
N PHE A 112 43.97 8.98 -25.88
CA PHE A 112 44.63 8.16 -26.90
C PHE A 112 45.29 9.02 -27.99
N ARG A 113 44.64 10.10 -28.45
CA ARG A 113 45.24 11.04 -29.42
C ARG A 113 46.45 11.77 -28.85
N SER A 114 46.41 12.14 -27.57
CA SER A 114 47.54 12.74 -26.88
C SER A 114 48.72 11.77 -26.82
N GLU A 115 48.47 10.53 -26.41
CA GLU A 115 49.50 9.49 -26.34
C GLU A 115 50.13 9.19 -27.70
N LEU A 116 49.32 9.11 -28.77
CA LEU A 116 49.83 8.93 -30.14
C LEU A 116 50.70 10.11 -30.58
N ARG A 117 50.31 11.36 -30.29
CA ARG A 117 51.12 12.54 -30.61
C ARG A 117 52.45 12.53 -29.85
N LEU A 118 52.43 12.17 -28.58
CA LEU A 118 53.64 12.02 -27.77
C LEU A 118 54.55 10.92 -28.33
N LEU A 119 53.97 9.80 -28.78
CA LEU A 119 54.70 8.72 -29.41
C LEU A 119 55.32 9.17 -30.74
N GLU A 120 54.57 9.85 -31.59
CA GLU A 120 55.04 10.41 -32.87
C GLU A 120 56.21 11.38 -32.63
N GLN A 121 56.07 12.32 -31.69
CA GLN A 121 57.14 13.25 -31.33
C GLN A 121 58.39 12.52 -30.86
N ARG A 122 58.25 11.53 -29.97
CA ARG A 122 59.39 10.73 -29.49
C ARG A 122 60.07 9.95 -30.62
N MET A 123 59.29 9.41 -31.56
CA MET A 123 59.82 8.69 -32.72
C MET A 123 60.56 9.64 -33.66
N THR A 124 60.00 10.81 -33.97
CA THR A 124 60.67 11.83 -34.79
C THR A 124 62.00 12.28 -34.18
N ILE A 125 62.03 12.53 -32.86
CA ILE A 125 63.28 12.90 -32.17
C ILE A 125 64.29 11.75 -32.22
N LYS A 126 63.88 10.52 -31.90
CA LYS A 126 64.78 9.35 -31.91
C LYS A 126 65.33 9.07 -33.31
N LEU A 127 64.46 8.98 -34.32
CA LEU A 127 64.85 8.74 -35.71
C LEU A 127 65.73 9.88 -36.25
N GLY A 128 65.37 11.14 -35.98
CA GLY A 128 66.17 12.31 -36.38
C GLY A 128 67.57 12.28 -35.77
N SER A 129 67.68 11.98 -34.47
CA SER A 129 68.98 11.85 -33.81
C SER A 129 69.84 10.71 -34.39
N MET A 130 69.23 9.55 -34.71
CA MET A 130 69.92 8.43 -35.35
C MET A 130 70.40 8.78 -36.76
N LEU A 131 69.60 9.52 -37.54
CA LEU A 131 69.96 9.94 -38.89
C LEU A 131 71.12 10.92 -38.87
N VAL A 132 71.12 11.91 -37.97
CA VAL A 132 72.24 12.84 -37.78
C VAL A 132 73.53 12.09 -37.43
N VAL A 133 73.46 11.13 -36.51
CA VAL A 133 74.61 10.28 -36.16
C VAL A 133 75.09 9.46 -37.37
N ALA A 134 74.18 8.81 -38.09
CA ALA A 134 74.52 7.99 -39.26
C ALA A 134 75.18 8.81 -40.39
N VAL A 135 74.64 9.99 -40.70
CA VAL A 135 75.20 10.90 -41.71
C VAL A 135 76.56 11.44 -41.26
N GLY A 136 76.70 11.80 -39.98
CA GLY A 136 77.98 12.25 -39.41
C GLY A 136 79.08 11.20 -39.53
N VAL A 137 78.77 9.94 -39.22
CA VAL A 137 79.71 8.82 -39.40
C VAL A 137 80.08 8.64 -40.87
N MET A 138 79.11 8.66 -41.80
CA MET A 138 79.37 8.55 -43.24
C MET A 138 80.29 9.65 -43.76
N ALA A 139 80.06 10.92 -43.37
CA ALA A 139 80.88 12.04 -43.82
C ALA A 139 82.34 11.96 -43.33
N VAL A 140 82.56 11.44 -42.11
CA VAL A 140 83.91 11.21 -41.59
C VAL A 140 84.61 10.09 -42.36
N LEU A 141 83.90 9.02 -42.72
CA LEU A 141 84.46 7.91 -43.51
C LEU A 141 84.84 8.34 -44.93
N ASP A 142 84.01 9.12 -45.61
CA ASP A 142 84.28 9.62 -46.97
C ASP A 142 85.55 10.49 -47.05
N LYS A 143 85.83 11.27 -46.00
CA LYS A 143 87.04 12.10 -45.93
C LYS A 143 88.31 11.31 -45.58
N LEU A 144 88.19 10.06 -45.14
CA LEU A 144 89.30 9.23 -44.67
C LEU A 144 89.78 8.21 -45.72
N LEU A 145 88.97 7.92 -46.73
CA LEU A 145 89.28 7.08 -47.90
C LEU A 145 89.82 7.91 -49.06
#